data_AF-X1A659-F1
#
_entry.id   AF-X1A659-F1
#
_cell.length_a   1.000
_cell.length_b   1.000
_cell.length_c   1.000
_cell.angle_alpha   90.00
_cell.angle_beta   90.00
_cell.angle_gamma   90.00
#
_symmetry.space_group_name_H-M   'P 1'
#
loop_
_entity.id
_entity.type
_entity.pdbx_description
1 polymer ?
#
loop_
_entity_poly.entity_id
_entity_poly.type
_entity_poly.pdbx_seq_one_letter_code
_entity_poly.pdbx_strand_id
1 'polypeptide(L)'
;NHRISIWEVQDYTVMTNHIVDIHGLLLSKMFLDGLDEDKRQLILAAAVDTLEWCTKFAADMEEKLIKEMEEHGMEFLYPDLKAFQEVALSTIDYFQKIWEPWVYEETMKVLSK
;
A
#
# COMPACT_ATOMS: atom_id res chain seq x y z
N ASN A 1 -16.93 2.35 -16.26
CA ASN A 1 -15.69 2.26 -15.46
C ASN A 1 -15.12 3.65 -15.26
N HIS A 2 -15.51 4.28 -14.16
CA HIS A 2 -15.02 5.60 -13.76
C HIS A 2 -13.66 5.41 -13.10
N ARG A 3 -12.58 5.43 -13.89
CA ARG A 3 -11.31 5.93 -13.35
C ARG A 3 -11.65 7.31 -12.80
N ILE A 4 -11.40 7.54 -11.52
CA ILE A 4 -11.71 8.82 -10.90
C ILE A 4 -10.67 9.81 -11.45
N SER A 5 -11.06 10.57 -12.46
CA SER A 5 -10.24 11.59 -13.12
C SER A 5 -10.03 12.78 -12.18
N ILE A 6 -9.25 12.59 -11.11
CA ILE A 6 -9.09 13.61 -10.05
C ILE A 6 -8.55 14.94 -10.59
N TRP A 7 -7.80 14.91 -11.69
CA TRP A 7 -7.29 16.09 -12.40
C TRP A 7 -8.39 17.03 -12.90
N GLU A 8 -9.65 16.60 -12.98
CA GLU A 8 -10.79 17.47 -13.33
C GLU A 8 -11.11 18.49 -12.23
N VAL A 9 -10.70 18.23 -10.99
CA VAL A 9 -11.04 19.03 -9.80
C VAL A 9 -9.86 19.29 -8.86
N GLN A 10 -8.65 18.84 -9.22
CA GLN A 10 -7.44 18.97 -8.41
C GLN A 10 -6.24 19.28 -9.31
N ASP A 11 -5.63 20.45 -9.10
CA ASP A 11 -4.51 20.92 -9.91
C ASP A 11 -3.15 20.36 -9.44
N TYR A 12 -3.01 20.02 -8.15
CA TYR A 12 -1.73 19.64 -7.55
C TYR A 12 -1.83 18.34 -6.76
N THR A 13 -0.80 17.50 -6.85
CA THR A 13 -0.58 16.35 -5.95
C THR A 13 0.78 16.48 -5.28
N VAL A 14 0.81 16.39 -3.96
CA VAL A 14 2.06 16.43 -3.18
C VAL A 14 2.53 15.00 -2.88
N MET A 15 3.68 14.62 -3.43
CA MET A 15 4.32 13.32 -3.29
C MET A 15 4.98 13.15 -1.92
N THR A 16 4.15 13.09 -0.88
CA THR A 16 4.55 12.93 0.52
C THR A 16 5.01 11.52 0.87
N ASN A 17 4.66 10.51 0.05
CA ASN A 17 5.00 9.10 0.25
C ASN A 17 4.73 8.60 1.69
N HIS A 18 3.66 9.10 2.31
CA HIS A 18 3.41 8.92 3.74
C HIS A 18 2.91 7.52 4.12
N ILE A 19 2.39 6.76 3.14
CA ILE A 19 1.99 5.36 3.27
C ILE A 19 2.36 4.64 1.98
N VAL A 20 3.12 3.55 2.10
CA VAL A 20 3.20 2.52 1.05
C VAL A 20 2.05 1.56 1.31
N ASP A 21 0.97 1.70 0.54
CA ASP A 21 -0.26 0.94 0.81
C ASP A 21 -0.07 -0.54 0.48
N ILE A 22 -0.61 -1.40 1.32
CA ILE A 22 -0.49 -2.85 1.20
C ILE A 22 -1.89 -3.46 1.12
N HIS A 23 -2.12 -4.25 0.07
CA HIS A 23 -3.37 -4.99 -0.11
C HIS A 23 -3.11 -6.48 0.07
N GLY A 24 -3.83 -7.09 1.01
CA GLY A 24 -3.86 -8.55 1.20
C GLY A 24 -5.12 -9.16 0.62
N LEU A 25 -5.04 -10.41 0.19
CA LEU A 25 -6.21 -11.22 -0.12
C LEU A 25 -6.70 -11.92 1.15
N LEU A 26 -7.92 -11.60 1.59
CA LEU A 26 -8.57 -12.29 2.71
C LEU A 26 -9.48 -13.39 2.19
N LEU A 27 -9.26 -14.61 2.69
CA LEU A 27 -10.07 -15.79 2.35
C LEU A 27 -10.80 -16.30 3.59
N SER A 28 -12.05 -16.73 3.42
CA SER A 28 -12.83 -17.33 4.51
C SER A 28 -12.16 -18.60 5.00
N LYS A 29 -11.83 -18.64 6.29
CA LYS A 29 -11.28 -19.83 6.94
C LYS A 29 -12.23 -21.03 6.85
N MET A 30 -13.53 -20.81 7.08
CA MET A 30 -14.54 -21.88 6.99
C MET A 30 -14.61 -22.48 5.58
N PHE A 31 -14.46 -21.64 4.56
CA PHE A 31 -14.42 -22.11 3.17
C PHE A 31 -13.16 -22.96 2.94
N LEU A 32 -11.98 -22.45 3.30
CA LEU A 32 -10.71 -23.17 3.10
C LEU A 32 -10.65 -24.49 3.87
N ASP A 33 -11.11 -24.50 5.12
CA ASP A 33 -11.12 -25.70 5.96
C ASP A 33 -12.10 -26.77 5.42
N GLY A 34 -13.14 -26.35 4.68
CA GLY A 34 -14.11 -27.23 4.04
C GLY A 34 -13.62 -27.90 2.75
N LEU A 35 -12.45 -27.54 2.25
CA LEU A 35 -11.84 -28.12 1.06
C LEU A 35 -10.90 -29.28 1.41
N ASP A 36 -10.79 -30.25 0.51
CA ASP A 36 -9.70 -31.23 0.54
C ASP A 36 -8.35 -30.55 0.28
N GLU A 37 -7.29 -31.22 0.74
CA GLU A 37 -5.94 -30.64 0.78
C GLU A 37 -5.48 -30.17 -0.60
N ASP A 38 -5.66 -30.98 -1.64
CA ASP A 38 -5.23 -30.64 -3.00
C ASP A 38 -5.88 -29.35 -3.53
N LYS A 39 -7.19 -29.16 -3.30
CA LYS A 39 -7.90 -27.95 -3.74
C LYS A 39 -7.52 -26.74 -2.89
N ARG A 40 -7.32 -26.93 -1.59
CA ARG A 40 -6.89 -25.87 -0.69
C ARG A 40 -5.51 -25.35 -1.10
N GLN A 41 -4.56 -26.24 -1.36
CA GLN A 41 -3.23 -25.87 -1.82
C GLN A 41 -3.28 -25.19 -3.19
N LEU A 42 -4.12 -25.68 -4.11
CA LEU A 42 -4.30 -25.04 -5.41
C LEU A 42 -4.80 -23.60 -5.30
N ILE A 43 -5.78 -23.33 -4.43
CA ILE A 43 -6.31 -21.98 -4.21
C ILE A 43 -5.26 -21.07 -3.55
N LEU A 44 -4.52 -21.58 -2.56
CA LEU A 44 -3.46 -20.81 -1.91
C LEU A 44 -2.33 -20.47 -2.89
N ALA A 45 -1.93 -21.41 -3.74
CA ALA A 45 -0.93 -21.16 -4.78
C ALA A 45 -1.42 -20.09 -5.77
N ALA A 46 -2.66 -20.21 -6.26
CA ALA A 46 -3.23 -19.21 -7.15
C ALA A 46 -3.35 -17.82 -6.49
N ALA A 47 -3.62 -17.77 -5.18
CA ALA A 47 -3.65 -16.52 -4.42
C ALA A 47 -2.28 -15.86 -4.36
N VAL A 48 -1.21 -16.62 -4.09
CA VAL A 48 0.17 -16.12 -4.09
C VAL A 48 0.56 -15.59 -5.47
N ASP A 49 0.36 -16.38 -6.53
CA ASP A 49 0.65 -15.98 -7.90
C ASP A 49 -0.10 -14.69 -8.30
N THR A 50 -1.36 -14.57 -7.86
CA THR A 50 -2.18 -13.38 -8.12
C THR A 50 -1.65 -12.16 -7.37
N LEU A 51 -1.23 -12.31 -6.11
CA LEU A 51 -0.68 -11.20 -5.33
C LEU A 51 0.63 -10.71 -5.92
N GLU A 52 1.52 -11.60 -6.36
CA GLU A 52 2.76 -11.23 -7.05
C GLU A 52 2.49 -10.45 -8.34
N TRP A 53 1.52 -10.93 -9.14
CA TRP A 53 1.08 -10.21 -10.33
C TRP A 53 0.48 -8.84 -10.00
N CYS A 54 -0.37 -8.75 -8.97
CA CYS A 54 -1.00 -7.50 -8.53
C CYS A 54 0.04 -6.48 -8.06
N THR A 55 1.10 -6.88 -7.35
CA THR A 55 2.20 -6.00 -6.95
C THR A 55 2.87 -5.38 -8.16
N LYS A 56 3.19 -6.19 -9.19
CA LYS A 56 3.77 -5.67 -10.43
C LYS A 56 2.80 -4.76 -11.17
N PHE A 57 1.55 -5.19 -11.30
CA PHE A 57 0.51 -4.40 -11.98
C PHE A 57 0.31 -3.03 -11.32
N ALA A 58 0.30 -2.97 -9.98
CA ALA A 58 0.17 -1.71 -9.25
C ALA A 58 1.33 -0.75 -9.54
N ALA A 59 2.57 -1.23 -9.51
CA ALA A 59 3.75 -0.42 -9.83
C ALA A 59 3.72 0.09 -11.28
N ASP A 60 3.40 -0.77 -12.25
CA ASP A 60 3.28 -0.39 -13.66
C ASP A 60 2.14 0.64 -13.87
N MET A 61 1.05 0.49 -13.13
CA MET A 61 -0.10 1.38 -13.20
C MET A 61 0.15 2.74 -12.55
N GLU A 62 0.91 2.81 -11.46
CA GLU A 62 1.29 4.06 -10.80
C GLU A 62 2.05 4.97 -11.78
N GLU A 63 3.07 4.46 -12.45
CA GLU A 63 3.85 5.23 -13.43
C GLU A 63 2.96 5.73 -14.59
N LYS A 64 2.05 4.86 -15.07
CA LYS A 64 1.12 5.23 -16.14
C LYS A 64 0.14 6.32 -15.71
N LEU A 65 -0.39 6.24 -14.50
CA LEU A 65 -1.38 7.18 -14.00
C LEU A 65 -0.76 8.54 -13.71
N ILE A 66 0.47 8.60 -13.18
CA ILE A 66 1.21 9.86 -13.00
C ILE A 66 1.34 10.58 -14.34
N LYS A 67 1.82 9.89 -15.38
CA LYS A 67 1.96 10.46 -16.73
C LYS A 67 0.63 10.93 -17.31
N GLU A 68 -0.43 10.13 -17.18
CA GLU A 68 -1.79 10.49 -17.63
C GLU A 68 -2.27 11.77 -16.93
N MET A 69 -2.02 11.91 -15.64
CA MET A 69 -2.40 13.10 -14.88
C MET A 69 -1.58 14.35 -15.26
N GLU A 70 -0.27 14.20 -15.50
CA GLU A 70 0.59 15.28 -16.00
C GLU A 70 0.15 15.76 -17.40
N GLU A 71 -0.20 14.84 -18.30
CA GLU A 71 -0.73 15.14 -19.63
C GLU A 71 -2.05 15.93 -19.56
N HIS A 72 -2.83 15.72 -18.50
CA HIS A 72 -4.05 16.46 -18.21
C HIS A 72 -3.82 17.78 -17.45
N GLY A 73 -2.57 18.15 -17.18
CA GLY A 73 -2.20 19.44 -16.58
C GLY A 73 -2.10 19.45 -15.06
N MET A 74 -2.17 18.29 -14.39
CA MET A 74 -1.94 18.19 -12.95
C MET A 74 -0.44 18.26 -12.63
N GLU A 75 -0.06 19.02 -11.60
CA GLU A 75 1.33 19.19 -11.18
C GLU A 75 1.68 18.30 -9.98
N PHE A 76 2.82 17.61 -10.05
CA PHE A 76 3.35 16.79 -8.96
C PHE A 76 4.46 17.52 -8.20
N LEU A 77 4.23 17.76 -6.92
CA LEU A 77 5.15 18.46 -6.02
C LEU A 77 5.93 17.45 -5.17
N TYR A 78 7.24 17.59 -5.10
CA TYR A 78 8.14 16.69 -4.34
C TYR A 78 8.78 17.45 -3.17
N PRO A 79 8.17 17.44 -1.97
CA PRO A 79 8.68 18.16 -0.81
C PRO A 79 9.85 17.42 -0.14
N ASP A 80 10.50 18.09 0.83
CA ASP A 80 11.40 17.40 1.76
C ASP A 80 10.59 16.46 2.68
N LEU A 81 10.78 15.16 2.49
CA LEU A 81 10.06 14.12 3.22
C LEU A 81 10.43 14.09 4.71
N LYS A 82 11.59 14.62 5.12
CA LYS A 82 12.03 14.56 6.52
C LYS A 82 11.06 15.26 7.46
N ALA A 83 10.55 16.44 7.08
CA ALA A 83 9.60 17.18 7.89
C ALA A 83 8.29 16.39 8.10
N PHE A 84 7.82 15.68 7.07
CA PHE A 84 6.65 14.82 7.18
C PHE A 84 6.92 13.59 8.06
N GLN A 85 8.09 12.97 7.90
CA GLN A 85 8.51 11.81 8.68
C GLN A 85 8.65 12.14 10.16
N GLU A 86 9.26 13.27 10.52
CA GLU A 86 9.40 13.71 11.92
C GLU A 86 8.04 13.88 12.61
N VAL A 87 7.07 14.48 11.92
CA VAL A 87 5.69 14.64 12.43
C VAL A 87 4.98 13.28 12.53
N ALA A 88 5.17 12.39 11.55
CA ALA A 88 4.60 11.04 11.63
C ALA A 88 5.19 10.26 12.81
N LEU A 89 6.51 10.32 13.01
CA LEU A 89 7.22 9.62 14.08
C LEU A 89 6.88 10.17 15.46
N SER A 90 6.47 11.43 15.60
CA SER A 90 6.02 11.98 16.89
C SER A 90 4.77 11.28 17.44
N THR A 91 4.08 10.46 16.63
CA THR A 91 2.93 9.67 17.05
C THR A 91 3.31 8.29 17.60
N ILE A 92 4.58 7.88 17.52
CA ILE A 92 4.99 6.50 17.87
C ILE A 92 4.73 6.16 19.34
N ASP A 93 4.84 7.13 20.25
CA ASP A 93 4.53 6.97 21.69
C ASP A 93 3.07 6.57 21.94
N TYR A 94 2.15 6.99 21.06
CA TYR A 94 0.76 6.54 21.10
C TYR A 94 0.65 5.09 20.64
N PHE A 95 1.29 4.75 19.52
CA PHE A 95 1.24 3.42 18.94
C PHE A 95 1.91 2.36 19.81
N GLN A 96 3.01 2.68 20.48
CA GLN A 96 3.67 1.78 21.43
C GLN A 96 2.74 1.30 22.56
N LYS A 97 1.71 2.09 22.92
CA LYS A 97 0.75 1.73 23.98
C LYS A 97 -0.31 0.73 23.53
N ILE A 98 -0.58 0.67 22.22
CA ILE A 98 -1.67 -0.15 21.64
C ILE A 98 -1.15 -1.33 20.84
N TRP A 99 0.09 -1.27 20.37
CA TRP A 99 0.72 -2.36 19.63
C TRP A 99 1.31 -3.39 20.57
N GLU A 100 1.31 -4.64 20.10
CA GLU A 100 2.10 -5.68 20.73
C GLU A 100 3.60 -5.32 20.70
N PRO A 101 4.38 -5.64 21.74
CA PRO A 101 5.78 -5.22 21.82
C PRO A 101 6.62 -5.57 20.59
N TRP A 102 6.39 -6.76 20.01
CA TRP A 102 7.10 -7.22 18.83
C TRP A 102 6.81 -6.38 17.57
N VAL A 103 5.59 -5.82 17.44
CA VAL A 103 5.24 -4.96 16.30
C VAL A 103 6.03 -3.66 16.34
N TYR A 104 6.15 -3.06 17.53
CA TYR A 104 6.96 -1.88 17.73
C TYR A 104 8.43 -2.15 17.42
N GLU A 105 8.99 -3.25 17.94
CA GLU A 105 10.37 -3.65 17.68
C GLU A 105 10.67 -3.84 16.19
N GLU A 106 9.81 -4.55 15.45
CA GLU A 106 9.97 -4.72 14.00
C GLU A 106 9.82 -3.39 13.25
N THR A 107 8.87 -2.55 13.64
CA THR A 107 8.67 -1.22 13.05
C THR A 107 9.93 -0.37 13.18
N MET A 108 10.57 -0.35 14.37
CA MET A 108 11.79 0.42 14.59
C MET A 108 12.99 -0.12 13.79
N LYS A 109 13.04 -1.43 13.49
CA LYS A 109 14.08 -2.01 12.60
C LYS A 109 13.93 -1.54 11.15
N VAL A 110 12.69 -1.32 10.70
CA VAL A 110 12.42 -0.78 9.36
C VAL A 110 12.74 0.71 9.30
N LEU A 111 12.37 1.48 10.34
CA LEU A 111 12.57 2.92 10.42
C LEU A 111 14.04 3.36 10.63
N SER A 112 14.91 2.46 11.07
CA SER A 112 16.34 2.73 11.29
C SER A 112 17.23 2.43 10.08
N LYS A 113 16.64 2.00 8.96
CA LYS A 113 17.31 1.82 7.66
C LYS A 113 17.15 3.07 6.80
#